data_AF-A0A0L0G076-F1
#
_entry.id   AF-A0A0L0G076-F1
#
_cell.length_a   1.000
_cell.length_b   1.000
_cell.length_c   1.000
_cell.angle_alpha   90.00
_cell.angle_beta   90.00
_cell.angle_gamma   90.00
#
_symmetry.space_group_name_H-M   'P 1'
#
loop_
_entity.id
_entity.type
_entity.pdbx_description
1 polymer ?
#
loop_
_entity_poly.entity_id
_entity_poly.type
_entity_poly.pdbx_seq_one_letter_code
_entity_poly.pdbx_strand_id
1 'polypeptide(L)'
;MGSTIADSIKEVAPAMLSFEMRYATYTVAWALILTIIEIAATMAFNPLWGMGNRTAGEEPAGLCRRIRNAADNNRINCVMFVLTLLIADNAGVHSNAMHLACRLFLGCRIFHAIFYAIGLAPMRTVAFLGSYFAFVIVITQIVGMKNVTVEQYIDQLQSEFNKNVYPHIEQHVKHLDL
;
A
#
# COMPACT_ATOMS: atom_id res chain seq x y z
N MET A 1 36.39 17.91 -13.22
CA MET A 1 34.95 17.77 -12.91
C MET A 1 34.74 16.37 -12.36
N GLY A 2 34.94 16.19 -11.05
CA GLY A 2 34.81 14.89 -10.41
C GLY A 2 33.45 14.80 -9.72
N SER A 3 32.58 13.93 -10.22
CA SER A 3 31.46 13.43 -9.42
C SER A 3 32.05 12.78 -8.18
N THR A 4 31.49 13.11 -7.01
CA THR A 4 31.99 12.56 -5.75
C THR A 4 31.57 11.09 -5.67
N ILE A 5 32.38 10.22 -5.04
CA ILE A 5 32.01 8.82 -4.77
C ILE A 5 30.65 8.72 -4.04
N ALA A 6 30.29 9.74 -3.25
CA ALA A 6 28.99 9.87 -2.61
C ALA A 6 27.81 9.99 -3.61
N ASP A 7 28.04 10.62 -4.76
CA ASP A 7 27.03 10.78 -5.82
C ASP A 7 26.80 9.44 -6.55
N SER A 8 27.88 8.67 -6.77
CA SER A 8 27.80 7.32 -7.32
C SER A 8 27.19 6.30 -6.35
N ILE A 9 27.35 6.48 -5.02
CA ILE A 9 26.71 5.60 -4.02
C ILE A 9 25.20 5.84 -3.94
N LYS A 10 24.73 7.08 -4.13
CA LYS A 10 23.29 7.39 -4.20
C LYS A 10 22.63 6.79 -5.44
N GLU A 11 23.37 6.68 -6.54
CA GLU A 11 22.90 6.12 -7.81
C GLU A 11 22.73 4.59 -7.78
N VAL A 12 23.38 3.90 -6.84
CA VAL A 12 23.40 2.43 -6.72
C VAL A 12 22.63 1.90 -5.50
N ALA A 13 22.05 2.78 -4.68
CA ALA A 13 21.13 2.32 -3.63
C ALA A 13 19.93 1.64 -4.32
N PRO A 14 19.70 0.32 -4.13
CA PRO A 14 18.54 -0.32 -4.71
C PRO A 14 17.31 0.45 -4.26
N ALA A 15 16.44 0.85 -5.19
CA ALA A 15 15.25 1.64 -4.90
C ALA A 15 14.50 0.97 -3.73
N MET A 16 14.69 1.51 -2.52
CA MET A 16 14.15 0.89 -1.33
C MET A 16 12.66 1.18 -1.38
N LEU A 17 11.88 0.11 -1.49
CA LEU A 17 10.44 0.20 -1.51
C LEU A 17 9.96 0.93 -0.25
N SER A 18 9.13 1.96 -0.42
CA SER A 18 8.56 2.73 0.70
C SER A 18 7.85 1.80 1.69
N PHE A 19 7.64 2.26 2.93
CA PHE A 19 6.97 1.45 3.93
C PHE A 19 5.58 1.02 3.46
N GLU A 20 4.83 1.97 2.89
CA GLU A 20 3.51 1.76 2.31
C GLU A 20 3.54 0.70 1.22
N MET A 21 4.49 0.80 0.28
CA MET A 21 4.62 -0.15 -0.82
C MET A 21 5.08 -1.54 -0.37
N ARG A 22 5.90 -1.65 0.68
CA ARG A 22 6.19 -2.95 1.31
C ARG A 22 4.94 -3.62 1.86
N TYR A 23 4.07 -2.85 2.52
CA TYR A 23 2.80 -3.38 3.03
C TYR A 23 1.79 -3.65 1.91
N ALA A 24 1.83 -2.91 0.80
CA ALA A 24 1.09 -3.26 -0.40
C ALA A 24 1.53 -4.65 -0.91
N THR A 25 2.84 -4.91 -0.99
CA THR A 25 3.40 -6.23 -1.35
C THR A 25 2.93 -7.32 -0.38
N TYR A 26 2.98 -7.09 0.94
CA TYR A 26 2.48 -8.06 1.92
C TYR A 26 0.97 -8.31 1.80
N THR A 27 0.20 -7.28 1.46
CA THR A 27 -1.24 -7.38 1.23
C THR A 27 -1.57 -8.23 -0.01
N VAL A 28 -0.80 -8.05 -1.10
CA VAL A 28 -0.90 -8.90 -2.29
C VAL A 28 -0.50 -10.34 -1.96
N ALA A 29 0.61 -10.53 -1.24
CA ALA A 29 1.06 -11.86 -0.81
C ALA A 29 -0.01 -12.57 0.03
N TRP A 30 -0.66 -11.86 0.96
CA TRP A 30 -1.78 -12.40 1.72
C TRP A 30 -2.98 -12.80 0.84
N ALA A 31 -3.34 -11.98 -0.14
CA ALA A 31 -4.42 -12.32 -1.08
C ALA A 31 -4.10 -13.57 -1.92
N LEU A 32 -2.84 -13.75 -2.31
CA LEU A 32 -2.37 -14.96 -3.00
C LEU A 32 -2.42 -16.18 -2.08
N ILE A 33 -1.92 -16.06 -0.85
CA ILE A 33 -1.98 -17.15 0.15
C ILE A 33 -3.44 -17.59 0.37
N LEU A 34 -4.36 -16.65 0.57
CA LEU A 34 -5.76 -16.98 0.80
C LEU A 34 -6.43 -17.60 -0.44
N THR A 35 -6.00 -17.20 -1.64
CA THR A 35 -6.44 -17.83 -2.90
C THR A 35 -5.94 -19.27 -3.01
N ILE A 36 -4.68 -19.55 -2.61
CA ILE A 36 -4.15 -20.92 -2.57
C ILE A 36 -4.94 -21.79 -1.58
N ILE A 37 -5.26 -21.25 -0.40
CA ILE A 37 -6.08 -21.95 0.60
C ILE A 37 -7.49 -22.25 0.06
N GLU A 38 -8.12 -21.29 -0.63
CA GLU A 38 -9.41 -21.52 -1.29
C GLU A 38 -9.33 -22.63 -2.35
N ILE A 39 -8.32 -22.59 -3.22
CA ILE A 39 -8.14 -23.60 -4.26
C ILE A 39 -7.99 -24.98 -3.61
N ALA A 40 -7.13 -25.10 -2.60
CA ALA A 40 -6.95 -26.35 -1.86
C ALA A 40 -8.24 -26.83 -1.18
N ALA A 41 -8.98 -25.94 -0.52
CA ALA A 41 -10.25 -26.27 0.12
C ALA A 41 -11.31 -26.73 -0.90
N THR A 42 -11.36 -26.08 -2.05
CA THR A 42 -12.30 -26.43 -3.13
C THR A 42 -11.95 -27.78 -3.75
N MET A 43 -10.67 -28.04 -4.00
CA MET A 43 -10.18 -29.33 -4.50
C MET A 43 -10.44 -30.47 -3.50
N ALA A 44 -10.29 -30.21 -2.20
CA ALA A 44 -10.56 -31.20 -1.16
C ALA A 44 -12.07 -31.47 -0.99
N PHE A 45 -12.92 -30.46 -1.19
CA PHE A 45 -14.38 -30.62 -1.09
C PHE A 45 -14.95 -31.33 -2.32
N ASN A 46 -14.61 -30.84 -3.52
CA ASN A 46 -15.10 -31.39 -4.77
C ASN A 46 -14.14 -31.06 -5.93
N PRO A 47 -13.29 -32.02 -6.35
CA PRO A 47 -12.35 -31.81 -7.45
C PRO A 47 -13.01 -31.47 -8.78
N LEU A 48 -14.21 -32.01 -9.06
CA LEU A 48 -14.95 -31.70 -10.29
C LEU A 48 -15.39 -30.22 -10.31
N TRP A 49 -15.80 -29.72 -9.15
CA TRP A 49 -16.11 -28.30 -8.99
C TRP A 49 -14.87 -27.41 -9.07
N GLY A 50 -13.77 -27.85 -8.45
CA GLY A 50 -12.51 -27.09 -8.37
C GLY A 50 -11.75 -27.00 -9.70
N MET A 51 -11.74 -28.07 -10.49
CA MET A 51 -11.08 -28.12 -11.81
C MET A 51 -12.00 -27.73 -12.96
N GLY A 52 -13.32 -27.86 -12.78
CA GLY A 52 -14.31 -27.57 -13.82
C GLY A 52 -14.75 -26.11 -13.87
N ASN A 53 -15.70 -25.81 -14.76
CA ASN A 53 -16.29 -24.47 -14.94
C ASN A 53 -17.18 -24.01 -13.77
N ARG A 54 -17.09 -24.65 -12.59
CA ARG A 54 -17.92 -24.37 -11.41
C ARG A 54 -19.42 -24.48 -11.71
N THR A 55 -19.76 -25.40 -12.60
CA THR A 55 -21.13 -25.77 -12.99
C THR A 55 -21.37 -27.27 -12.87
N ALA A 56 -20.31 -28.04 -12.57
CA ALA A 56 -20.35 -29.49 -12.43
C ALA A 56 -20.07 -29.87 -10.98
N GLY A 57 -20.88 -30.79 -10.44
CA GLY A 57 -20.78 -31.27 -9.07
C GLY A 57 -21.47 -30.36 -8.04
N GLU A 58 -21.37 -30.76 -6.77
CA GLU A 58 -21.97 -30.03 -5.65
C GLU A 58 -21.23 -28.71 -5.37
N GLU A 59 -22.01 -27.66 -5.11
CA GLU A 59 -21.48 -26.35 -4.71
C GLU A 59 -20.75 -26.43 -3.35
N PRO A 60 -19.69 -25.62 -3.16
CA PRO A 60 -19.01 -25.52 -1.88
C PRO A 60 -19.97 -25.28 -0.72
N ALA A 61 -19.92 -26.17 0.27
CA ALA A 61 -20.70 -26.07 1.51
C ALA A 61 -19.79 -25.91 2.74
N GLY A 62 -20.41 -25.63 3.90
CA GLY A 62 -19.72 -25.61 5.20
C GLY A 62 -18.47 -24.73 5.23
N LEU A 63 -17.35 -25.31 5.67
CA LEU A 63 -16.06 -24.63 5.76
C LEU A 63 -15.53 -24.17 4.38
N CYS A 64 -15.66 -24.99 3.35
CA CYS A 64 -15.19 -24.66 2.00
C CYS A 64 -15.88 -23.39 1.48
N ARG A 65 -17.21 -23.28 1.68
CA ARG A 65 -17.96 -22.07 1.33
C ARG A 65 -17.46 -20.84 2.07
N ARG A 66 -17.17 -20.98 3.36
CA ARG A 66 -16.67 -19.88 4.20
C ARG A 66 -15.30 -19.39 3.75
N ILE A 67 -14.38 -20.31 3.44
CA ILE A 67 -13.05 -19.96 2.91
C ILE A 67 -13.17 -19.24 1.58
N ARG A 68 -14.01 -19.74 0.66
CA ARG A 68 -14.25 -19.10 -0.63
C ARG A 68 -14.79 -17.68 -0.49
N ASN A 69 -15.82 -17.50 0.33
CA ASN A 69 -16.38 -16.18 0.58
C ASN A 69 -15.36 -15.23 1.24
N ALA A 70 -14.48 -15.75 2.10
CA ALA A 70 -13.40 -14.97 2.70
C ALA A 70 -12.38 -14.53 1.64
N ALA A 71 -12.00 -15.43 0.71
CA ALA A 71 -11.07 -15.15 -0.38
C ALA A 71 -11.65 -14.12 -1.37
N ASP A 72 -12.90 -14.30 -1.79
CA ASP A 72 -13.61 -13.35 -2.67
C ASP A 72 -13.69 -11.95 -2.06
N ASN A 73 -14.07 -11.87 -0.78
CA ASN A 73 -14.09 -10.60 -0.06
C ASN A 73 -12.68 -9.99 0.04
N ASN A 74 -11.64 -10.81 0.24
CA ASN A 74 -10.28 -10.33 0.37
C ASN A 74 -9.71 -9.77 -0.93
N ARG A 75 -9.92 -10.44 -2.06
CA ARG A 75 -9.39 -10.02 -3.36
C ARG A 75 -9.82 -8.60 -3.72
N ILE A 76 -11.12 -8.31 -3.64
CA ILE A 76 -11.66 -6.99 -4.00
C ILE A 76 -11.08 -5.90 -3.08
N ASN A 77 -11.09 -6.14 -1.77
CA ASN A 77 -10.61 -5.16 -0.80
C ASN A 77 -9.09 -4.92 -0.90
N CYS A 78 -8.30 -5.97 -1.10
CA CYS A 78 -6.85 -5.86 -1.26
C CYS A 78 -6.48 -5.06 -2.51
N VAL A 79 -7.14 -5.32 -3.65
CA VAL A 79 -6.90 -4.56 -4.88
C VAL A 79 -7.18 -3.08 -4.66
N MET A 80 -8.34 -2.74 -4.07
CA MET A 80 -8.70 -1.35 -3.81
C MET A 80 -7.70 -0.67 -2.85
N PHE A 81 -7.24 -1.36 -1.81
CA PHE A 81 -6.30 -0.80 -0.85
C PHE A 81 -4.92 -0.57 -1.46
N VAL A 82 -4.41 -1.54 -2.23
CA VAL A 82 -3.13 -1.43 -2.94
C VAL A 82 -3.17 -0.28 -3.95
N LEU A 83 -4.24 -0.13 -4.72
CA LEU A 83 -4.41 1.00 -5.63
C LEU A 83 -4.42 2.34 -4.87
N THR A 84 -5.06 2.39 -3.70
CA THR A 84 -5.07 3.60 -2.87
C THR A 84 -3.67 3.94 -2.35
N LEU A 85 -2.88 2.94 -1.93
CA LEU A 85 -1.50 3.16 -1.51
C LEU A 85 -0.60 3.59 -2.68
N LEU A 86 -0.81 3.06 -3.90
CA LEU A 86 -0.08 3.48 -5.09
C LEU A 86 -0.33 4.97 -5.41
N ILE A 87 -1.58 5.42 -5.26
CA ILE A 87 -1.92 6.84 -5.39
C ILE A 87 -1.19 7.67 -4.34
N ALA A 88 -1.19 7.24 -3.07
CA ALA A 88 -0.50 7.94 -2.00
C ALA A 88 1.02 8.03 -2.21
N ASP A 89 1.65 6.92 -2.61
CA ASP A 89 3.09 6.83 -2.87
C ASP A 89 3.49 7.72 -4.05
N ASN A 90 2.74 7.69 -5.15
CA ASN A 90 2.98 8.57 -6.30
C ASN A 90 2.72 10.06 -5.97
N ALA A 91 1.89 10.34 -4.97
CA ALA A 91 1.67 11.69 -4.45
C ALA A 91 2.71 12.12 -3.39
N GLY A 92 3.67 11.25 -3.03
CA GLY A 92 4.65 11.52 -1.98
C GLY A 92 4.06 11.59 -0.56
N VAL A 93 2.88 11.00 -0.34
CA VAL A 93 2.19 11.02 0.95
C VAL A 93 2.70 9.88 1.82
N HIS A 94 3.65 10.22 2.71
CA HIS A 94 4.22 9.32 3.69
C HIS A 94 4.03 9.88 5.09
N SER A 95 3.44 9.09 5.99
CA SER A 95 3.20 9.56 7.37
C SER A 95 3.08 8.39 8.35
N ASN A 96 3.24 8.68 9.65
CA ASN A 96 3.03 7.68 10.69
C ASN A 96 1.58 7.15 10.69
N ALA A 97 0.60 7.96 10.26
CA ALA A 97 -0.78 7.53 10.10
C ALA A 97 -0.92 6.55 8.93
N MET A 98 -0.24 6.78 7.81
CA MET A 98 -0.13 5.82 6.70
C MET A 98 0.46 4.48 7.17
N HIS A 99 1.57 4.52 7.92
CA HIS A 99 2.19 3.31 8.48
C HIS A 99 1.24 2.52 9.40
N LEU A 100 0.46 3.22 10.23
CA LEU A 100 -0.56 2.62 11.07
C LEU A 100 -1.67 1.99 10.23
N ALA A 101 -2.18 2.70 9.22
CA ALA A 101 -3.23 2.21 8.35
C ALA A 101 -2.81 0.95 7.59
N CYS A 102 -1.58 0.91 7.05
CA CYS A 102 -1.01 -0.27 6.38
C CYS A 102 -1.01 -1.51 7.29
N ARG A 103 -0.52 -1.36 8.53
CA ARG A 103 -0.51 -2.46 9.53
C ARG A 103 -1.91 -2.89 9.92
N LEU A 104 -2.78 -1.92 10.18
CA LEU A 104 -4.17 -2.16 10.58
C LEU A 104 -4.93 -2.91 9.50
N PHE A 105 -4.82 -2.47 8.24
CA PHE A 105 -5.47 -3.12 7.11
C PHE A 105 -5.05 -4.59 7.00
N LEU A 106 -3.75 -4.86 6.89
CA LEU A 106 -3.24 -6.22 6.73
C LEU A 106 -3.64 -7.11 7.91
N GLY A 107 -3.45 -6.64 9.15
CA GLY A 107 -3.83 -7.37 10.35
C GLY A 107 -5.33 -7.71 10.37
N CYS A 108 -6.18 -6.71 10.12
CA CYS A 108 -7.62 -6.90 10.03
C CYS A 108 -8.03 -7.89 8.94
N ARG A 109 -7.38 -7.89 7.77
CA ARG A 109 -7.67 -8.85 6.69
C ARG A 109 -7.30 -10.29 7.06
N ILE A 110 -6.20 -10.47 7.78
CA ILE A 110 -5.79 -11.79 8.29
C ILE A 110 -6.81 -12.30 9.31
N PHE A 111 -7.13 -11.50 10.33
CA PHE A 111 -8.12 -11.87 11.34
C PHE A 111 -9.52 -12.08 10.76
N HIS A 112 -9.92 -11.24 9.80
CA HIS A 112 -11.19 -11.38 9.10
C HIS A 112 -11.31 -12.76 8.45
N ALA A 113 -10.29 -13.20 7.69
CA ALA A 113 -10.31 -14.51 7.04
C ALA A 113 -10.38 -15.66 8.05
N ILE A 114 -9.63 -15.58 9.16
CA ILE A 114 -9.67 -16.57 10.24
C ILE A 114 -11.07 -16.66 10.85
N PHE A 115 -11.66 -15.53 11.25
CA PHE A 115 -13.00 -15.48 11.83
C PHE A 115 -14.07 -15.97 10.85
N TYR A 116 -13.90 -15.66 9.56
CA TYR A 116 -14.78 -16.15 8.51
C TYR A 116 -14.73 -17.68 8.41
N ALA A 117 -13.53 -18.26 8.38
CA ALA A 117 -13.33 -19.71 8.25
C ALA A 117 -13.95 -20.49 9.43
N ILE A 118 -13.77 -20.00 10.66
CA ILE A 118 -14.34 -20.64 11.87
C ILE A 118 -15.82 -20.31 12.10
N GLY A 119 -16.41 -19.39 11.35
CA GLY A 119 -17.83 -19.02 11.47
C GLY A 119 -18.16 -18.02 12.58
N LEU A 120 -17.17 -17.28 13.10
CA LEU A 120 -17.36 -16.30 14.17
C LEU A 120 -17.88 -14.96 13.61
N ALA A 121 -19.19 -14.91 13.35
CA ALA A 121 -19.84 -13.83 12.60
C ALA A 121 -19.67 -12.40 13.17
N PRO A 122 -19.71 -12.17 14.50
CA PRO A 122 -19.50 -10.82 15.04
C PRO A 122 -18.05 -10.34 14.84
N MET A 123 -17.07 -11.21 15.10
CA MET A 123 -15.66 -10.85 15.04
C MET A 123 -15.17 -10.62 13.61
N ARG A 124 -15.68 -11.37 12.62
CA ARG A 124 -15.41 -11.02 11.21
C ARG A 124 -15.91 -9.62 10.89
N THR A 125 -17.06 -9.19 11.42
CA THR A 125 -17.60 -7.85 11.11
C THR A 125 -16.73 -6.76 11.72
N VAL A 126 -16.27 -6.93 12.97
CA VAL A 126 -15.34 -6.01 13.61
C VAL A 126 -14.02 -5.92 12.82
N ALA A 127 -13.45 -7.06 12.43
CA ALA A 127 -12.22 -7.08 11.62
C ALA A 127 -12.43 -6.42 10.24
N PHE A 128 -13.58 -6.67 9.59
CA PHE A 128 -13.94 -6.01 8.33
C PHE A 128 -13.98 -4.49 8.49
N LEU A 129 -14.69 -3.98 9.50
CA LEU A 129 -14.79 -2.55 9.78
C LEU A 129 -13.43 -1.94 10.12
N GLY A 130 -12.58 -2.65 10.86
CA GLY A 130 -11.21 -2.21 11.14
C GLY A 130 -10.37 -2.03 9.86
N SER A 131 -10.54 -2.92 8.87
CA SER A 131 -9.88 -2.76 7.56
C SER A 131 -10.43 -1.55 6.78
N TYR A 132 -11.71 -1.23 6.89
CA TYR A 132 -12.30 -0.03 6.29
C TYR A 132 -11.89 1.25 7.01
N PHE A 133 -11.66 1.20 8.32
CA PHE A 133 -11.10 2.33 9.05
C PHE A 133 -9.69 2.67 8.55
N ALA A 134 -8.88 1.67 8.19
CA ALA A 134 -7.59 1.90 7.55
C ALA A 134 -7.72 2.62 6.19
N PHE A 135 -8.73 2.28 5.37
CA PHE A 135 -9.03 3.04 4.14
C PHE A 135 -9.31 4.51 4.43
N VAL A 136 -10.14 4.80 5.43
CA VAL A 136 -10.48 6.18 5.81
C VAL A 136 -9.22 6.96 6.22
N ILE A 137 -8.32 6.34 6.98
CA ILE A 137 -7.05 6.97 7.34
C ILE A 137 -6.25 7.31 6.07
N VAL A 138 -6.02 6.35 5.17
CA VAL A 138 -5.24 6.60 3.95
C VAL A 138 -5.88 7.72 3.10
N ILE A 139 -7.19 7.64 2.85
CA ILE A 139 -7.90 8.62 2.02
C ILE A 139 -7.83 10.02 2.64
N THR A 140 -7.99 10.13 3.96
CA THR A 140 -7.89 11.44 4.63
C THR A 140 -6.47 12.00 4.60
N GLN A 141 -5.43 11.17 4.62
CA GLN A 141 -4.05 11.63 4.39
C GLN A 141 -3.85 12.14 2.96
N ILE A 142 -4.39 11.44 1.96
CA ILE A 142 -4.31 11.86 0.55
C ILE A 142 -5.07 13.17 0.33
N VAL A 143 -6.32 13.26 0.81
CA VAL A 143 -7.17 14.45 0.63
C VAL A 143 -6.71 15.64 1.47
N GLY A 144 -6.16 15.39 2.66
CA GLY A 144 -5.59 16.41 3.54
C GLY A 144 -4.26 16.98 3.05
N MET A 145 -3.69 16.44 1.98
CA MET A 145 -2.50 16.98 1.34
C MET A 145 -2.80 18.39 0.81
N LYS A 146 -2.03 19.38 1.27
CA LYS A 146 -2.14 20.74 0.73
C LYS A 146 -1.62 20.74 -0.70
N ASN A 147 -2.43 21.20 -1.64
CA ASN A 147 -1.97 21.46 -3.00
C ASN A 147 -0.86 22.52 -2.93
N VAL A 148 0.35 22.16 -3.38
CA VAL A 148 1.41 23.15 -3.60
C VAL A 148 0.96 24.01 -4.77
N THR A 149 0.59 25.27 -4.50
CA THR A 149 0.29 26.21 -5.58
C THR A 149 1.59 26.56 -6.32
N VAL A 150 1.47 27.00 -7.58
CA VAL A 150 2.65 27.44 -8.36
C VAL A 150 3.43 28.53 -7.60
N GLU A 151 2.73 29.40 -6.88
CA GLU A 151 3.30 30.43 -6.02
C GLU A 151 4.16 29.84 -4.90
N GLN A 152 3.67 28.82 -4.19
CA GLN A 152 4.44 28.14 -3.14
C GLN A 152 5.66 27.40 -3.70
N TYR A 153 5.55 26.84 -4.90
CA TYR A 153 6.68 26.21 -5.57
C TYR A 153 7.75 27.24 -5.96
N ILE A 154 7.33 28.40 -6.47
CA ILE A 154 8.24 29.52 -6.79
C ILE A 154 8.91 30.04 -5.52
N ASP A 155 8.17 30.23 -4.43
CA ASP A 155 8.72 30.68 -3.15
C ASP A 155 9.77 29.69 -2.61
N GLN A 156 9.49 28.40 -2.75
CA GLN A 156 10.41 27.35 -2.33
C GLN A 156 11.69 27.34 -3.19
N LEU A 157 11.56 27.49 -4.51
CA LEU A 157 12.71 27.61 -5.42
C LEU A 157 13.55 28.86 -5.15
N GLN A 158 12.91 30.01 -4.91
CA GLN A 158 13.62 31.25 -4.55
C GLN A 158 14.32 31.12 -3.20
N SER A 159 13.69 30.48 -2.22
CA SER A 159 14.31 30.18 -0.93
C SER A 159 15.56 29.30 -1.10
N GLU A 160 15.50 28.24 -1.90
CA GLU A 160 16.67 27.38 -2.13
C GLU A 160 17.77 28.11 -2.89
N PHE A 161 17.41 28.88 -3.92
CA PHE A 161 18.36 29.69 -4.68
C PHE A 161 19.09 30.69 -3.79
N ASN A 162 18.36 31.45 -2.95
CA ASN A 162 18.96 32.42 -2.04
C ASN A 162 19.84 31.79 -0.97
N LYS A 163 19.51 30.57 -0.54
CA LYS A 163 20.25 29.88 0.51
C LYS A 163 21.52 29.22 -0.01
N ASN A 164 21.44 28.60 -1.19
CA ASN A 164 22.48 27.68 -1.67
C ASN A 164 23.27 28.24 -2.86
N VAL A 165 22.70 29.14 -3.67
CA VAL A 165 23.32 29.61 -4.91
C VAL A 165 23.80 31.05 -4.77
N TYR A 166 22.95 31.94 -4.24
CA TYR A 166 23.26 33.37 -4.11
C TYR A 166 24.55 33.67 -3.33
N PRO A 167 24.87 33.02 -2.19
CA PRO A 167 26.08 33.33 -1.42
C PRO A 167 27.37 33.01 -2.19
N HIS A 168 27.36 31.98 -3.03
CA HIS A 168 28.53 31.61 -3.83
C HIS A 168 28.76 32.57 -4.99
N ILE A 169 27.68 33.09 -5.59
CA ILE A 169 27.76 34.15 -6.60
C ILE A 169 28.31 35.42 -5.96
N GLU A 170 27.78 35.82 -4.80
CA GLU A 170 28.22 37.03 -4.10
C GLU A 170 29.72 36.97 -3.74
N GLN A 171 30.21 35.81 -3.30
CA GLN A 171 31.64 35.60 -3.04
C GLN A 171 32.48 35.76 -4.30
N HIS A 172 32.06 35.16 -5.43
CA HIS A 172 32.81 35.28 -6.69
C HIS A 172 32.84 36.71 -7.23
N VAL A 173 31.74 37.46 -7.08
CA VAL A 173 31.67 38.87 -7.50
C VAL A 173 32.57 39.75 -6.63
N LYS A 174 32.64 39.52 -5.32
CA LYS A 174 33.54 40.27 -4.41
C LYS A 174 35.03 40.08 -4.69
N HIS A 175 35.42 39.00 -5.38
CA HIS A 175 36.82 38.77 -5.78
C HIS A 175 37.20 39.38 -7.12
N LEU A 176 36.23 39.96 -7.85
CA LEU A 176 36.45 40.54 -9.17
C LEU A 176 36.69 42.06 -9.14
N ASP A 177 36.75 42.71 -7.96
CA ASP A 177 37.03 44.14 -7.75
C ASP A 177 36.52 45.06 -8.87
N LEU A 178 35.20 45.01 -9.10
CA LEU A 178 34.44 45.99 -9.89
C LEU A 178 33.75 47.00 -8.96
#